data_AF-A0A8T5B008-F1
#
_entry.id   AF-A0A8T5B008-F1
#
_cell.length_a   1.000
_cell.length_b   1.000
_cell.length_c   1.000
_cell.angle_alpha   90.00
_cell.angle_beta   90.00
_cell.angle_gamma   90.00
#
_symmetry.space_group_name_H-M   'P 1'
#
loop_
_entity.id
_entity.type
_entity.pdbx_description
1 polymer ?
#
loop_
_entity_poly.entity_id
_entity_poly.type
_entity_poly.pdbx_seq_one_letter_code
_entity_poly.pdbx_strand_id
1 'polypeptide(L)'
;MDRRGILVGLGILLAAIDLTIEIKVLPLLYEGVPIPFPSTAKPIGNVLFSATFLHLTLIAINLIVVLAVMNRLGYRSSFLPSKSSDWIDLSAFLIMAISGLLMWFYPIAFLFFLGSGIYIVLADMR
;
A
#
# COMPACT_ATOMS: atom_id res chain seq x y z
N MET A 1 -31.95 -6.42 -5.67
CA MET A 1 -30.81 -6.39 -4.72
C MET A 1 -30.42 -4.95 -4.50
N ASP A 2 -30.52 -4.48 -3.27
CA ASP A 2 -30.28 -3.08 -2.93
C ASP A 2 -28.80 -2.74 -3.12
N ARG A 3 -28.49 -1.75 -3.98
CA ARG A 3 -27.10 -1.36 -4.33
C ARG A 3 -26.29 -1.00 -3.09
N ARG A 4 -26.95 -0.56 -2.02
CA ARG A 4 -26.36 -0.23 -0.73
C ARG A 4 -25.83 -1.47 0.00
N GLY A 5 -26.57 -2.59 -0.05
CA GLY A 5 -26.17 -3.86 0.57
C GLY A 5 -24.93 -4.46 -0.08
N ILE A 6 -24.80 -4.32 -1.41
CA ILE A 6 -23.61 -4.80 -2.15
C ILE A 6 -22.36 -4.02 -1.74
N LEU A 7 -22.47 -2.70 -1.56
CA LEU A 7 -21.33 -1.84 -1.18
C LEU A 7 -20.87 -2.09 0.25
N VAL A 8 -21.82 -2.23 1.18
CA VAL A 8 -21.49 -2.58 2.57
C VAL A 8 -20.83 -3.96 2.63
N GLY A 9 -21.37 -4.94 1.88
CA GLY A 9 -20.76 -6.26 1.75
C GLY A 9 -19.33 -6.21 1.19
N LEU A 10 -19.09 -5.39 0.16
CA LEU A 10 -17.76 -5.22 -0.43
C LEU A 10 -16.78 -4.55 0.55
N GLY A 11 -17.21 -3.52 1.28
CA GLY A 11 -16.38 -2.84 2.27
C GLY A 11 -15.98 -3.77 3.43
N ILE A 12 -16.93 -4.56 3.94
CA ILE A 12 -16.67 -5.57 4.98
C ILE A 12 -15.71 -6.64 4.45
N LEU A 13 -15.91 -7.10 3.21
CA LEU A 13 -15.03 -8.08 2.59
C LEU A 13 -13.59 -7.57 2.48
N LEU A 14 -13.40 -6.32 2.03
CA LEU A 14 -12.08 -5.72 1.90
C LEU A 14 -11.39 -5.52 3.25
N ALA A 15 -12.12 -5.04 4.27
CA ALA A 15 -11.58 -4.92 5.62
C ALA A 15 -11.20 -6.27 6.24
N ALA A 16 -12.01 -7.31 5.98
CA ALA A 16 -11.70 -8.67 6.42
C ALA A 16 -10.47 -9.25 5.70
N ILE A 17 -10.29 -8.94 4.41
CA ILE A 17 -9.09 -9.32 3.65
C ILE A 17 -7.87 -8.62 4.25
N ASP A 18 -7.96 -7.31 4.54
CA ASP A 18 -6.88 -6.52 5.14
C ASP A 18 -6.43 -7.11 6.48
N LEU A 19 -7.39 -7.36 7.38
CA LEU A 19 -7.13 -7.99 8.69
C LEU A 19 -6.54 -9.40 8.55
N THR A 20 -6.99 -10.17 7.56
CA THR A 20 -6.47 -11.52 7.32
C THR A 20 -5.03 -11.48 6.81
N ILE A 21 -4.73 -10.55 5.91
CA ILE A 21 -3.36 -10.31 5.44
C ILE A 21 -2.49 -9.89 6.62
N GLU A 22 -2.96 -8.99 7.48
CA GLU A 22 -2.22 -8.58 8.65
C GLU A 22 -1.92 -9.77 9.59
N ILE A 23 -2.92 -10.59 9.92
CA ILE A 23 -2.73 -11.71 10.86
C ILE A 23 -1.93 -12.87 10.26
N LYS A 24 -2.09 -13.18 8.97
CA LYS A 24 -1.47 -14.37 8.35
C LYS A 24 -0.21 -14.08 7.57
N VAL A 25 -0.15 -12.94 6.89
CA VAL A 25 0.96 -12.60 6.02
C VAL A 25 2.08 -11.94 6.82
N LEU A 26 1.81 -11.11 7.85
CA LEU A 26 2.91 -10.63 8.70
C LEU A 26 3.71 -11.77 9.34
N PRO A 27 3.14 -12.76 10.03
CA PRO A 27 3.97 -13.80 10.63
C PRO A 27 4.81 -14.57 9.61
N LEU A 28 4.30 -14.78 8.40
CA LEU A 28 5.00 -15.44 7.30
C LEU A 28 6.14 -14.56 6.74
N LEU A 29 5.89 -13.26 6.54
CA LEU A 29 6.89 -12.31 6.04
C LEU A 29 8.05 -12.11 7.04
N TYR A 30 7.79 -12.31 8.33
CA TYR A 30 8.72 -12.08 9.44
C TYR A 30 9.19 -13.39 10.08
N GLU A 31 8.91 -14.53 9.45
CA GLU A 31 9.31 -15.84 9.94
C GLU A 31 10.85 -15.92 10.01
N GLY A 32 11.39 -16.31 11.17
CA GLY A 32 12.83 -16.30 11.42
C GLY A 32 13.42 -14.95 11.84
N VAL A 33 12.59 -13.91 12.00
CA VAL A 33 12.99 -12.60 12.52
C VAL A 33 12.65 -12.52 14.01
N PRO A 34 13.64 -12.38 14.91
CA PRO A 34 13.36 -12.15 16.32
C PRO A 34 12.67 -10.79 16.50
N ILE A 35 11.49 -10.81 17.12
CA ILE A 35 10.73 -9.63 17.55
C ILE A 35 10.91 -9.52 19.08
N PRO A 36 11.31 -8.36 19.64
CA PRO A 36 11.60 -7.09 18.97
C PRO A 36 12.90 -7.13 18.16
N PHE A 37 12.95 -6.40 17.04
CA PHE A 37 14.06 -6.43 16.09
C PHE A 37 15.39 -6.06 16.76
N PRO A 38 16.35 -6.99 16.92
CA PRO A 38 17.68 -6.66 17.41
C PRO A 38 18.41 -5.81 16.36
N SER A 39 19.18 -4.84 16.83
CA SER A 39 19.83 -3.77 16.05
C SER A 39 20.35 -4.18 14.66
N THR A 40 20.09 -3.30 13.69
CA THR A 40 20.21 -3.42 12.23
C THR A 40 21.65 -3.57 11.68
N ALA A 41 22.32 -4.70 11.93
CA ALA A 41 23.65 -4.99 11.39
C ALA A 41 23.65 -5.76 10.03
N LYS A 42 22.60 -5.63 9.20
CA LYS A 42 22.51 -6.28 7.87
C LYS A 42 22.24 -5.24 6.76
N PRO A 43 22.72 -5.48 5.52
CA PRO A 43 22.86 -4.46 4.51
C PRO A 43 21.49 -4.04 3.99
N ILE A 44 21.21 -2.73 4.10
CA ILE A 44 20.03 -2.01 3.59
C ILE A 44 18.71 -2.40 4.30
N GLY A 45 18.41 -1.70 5.39
CA GLY A 45 17.03 -1.55 5.91
C GLY A 45 16.42 -2.73 6.66
N ASN A 46 16.96 -3.95 6.52
CA ASN A 46 16.47 -5.20 7.14
C ASN A 46 14.93 -5.31 7.09
N VAL A 47 14.34 -6.05 8.01
CA VAL A 47 12.89 -6.25 8.14
C VAL A 47 12.11 -4.95 8.32
N LEU A 48 12.74 -3.92 8.88
CA LEU A 48 12.12 -2.62 9.13
C LEU A 48 11.74 -1.88 7.84
N PHE A 49 12.57 -2.00 6.81
CA PHE A 49 12.28 -1.40 5.51
C PHE A 49 11.04 -2.03 4.87
N SER A 50 11.04 -3.36 4.74
CA SER A 50 9.90 -4.09 4.17
C SER A 50 8.64 -3.97 5.04
N ALA A 51 8.81 -3.90 6.37
CA ALA A 51 7.73 -3.59 7.30
C ALA A 51 7.12 -2.21 7.04
N THR A 52 7.95 -1.19 6.86
CA THR A 52 7.49 0.17 6.59
C THR A 52 6.67 0.20 5.31
N PHE A 53 7.14 -0.49 4.27
CA PHE A 53 6.43 -0.56 2.99
C PHE A 53 5.16 -1.41 3.03
N LEU A 54 5.11 -2.46 3.85
CA LEU A 54 3.86 -3.15 4.15
C LEU A 54 2.83 -2.20 4.76
N HIS A 55 3.20 -1.51 5.84
CA HIS A 55 2.28 -0.61 6.54
C HIS A 55 1.86 0.56 5.65
N LEU A 56 2.79 1.14 4.89
CA LEU A 56 2.51 2.20 3.93
C LEU A 56 1.52 1.74 2.86
N THR A 57 1.66 0.51 2.36
CA THR A 57 0.71 -0.10 1.40
C THR A 57 -0.67 -0.30 2.02
N LEU A 58 -0.75 -0.85 3.24
CA LEU A 58 -2.02 -1.06 3.95
C LEU A 58 -2.75 0.25 4.24
N ILE A 59 -2.03 1.28 4.71
CA ILE A 59 -2.58 2.61 4.95
C ILE A 59 -3.11 3.21 3.63
N ALA A 60 -2.34 3.10 2.55
CA ALA A 60 -2.74 3.61 1.25
C ALA A 60 -4.02 2.95 0.73
N ILE A 61 -4.10 1.62 0.77
CA ILE A 61 -5.27 0.86 0.32
C ILE A 61 -6.49 1.22 1.17
N ASN A 62 -6.35 1.26 2.50
CA ASN A 62 -7.44 1.63 3.40
C ASN A 62 -7.94 3.05 3.11
N LEU A 63 -7.05 4.01 2.87
CA LEU A 63 -7.44 5.37 2.51
C LEU A 63 -8.22 5.40 1.19
N ILE A 64 -7.76 4.69 0.16
CA ILE A 64 -8.46 4.59 -1.13
C ILE A 64 -9.86 3.99 -0.96
N VAL A 65 -9.98 2.92 -0.17
CA VAL A 65 -11.27 2.27 0.12
C VAL A 65 -12.22 3.22 0.84
N VAL A 66 -11.76 3.89 1.89
CA VAL A 66 -12.57 4.87 2.63
C VAL A 66 -13.04 5.99 1.71
N LEU A 67 -12.13 6.56 0.91
CA LEU A 67 -12.46 7.62 -0.04
C LEU A 67 -13.47 7.14 -1.10
N ALA A 68 -13.30 5.93 -1.62
CA ALA A 68 -14.24 5.33 -2.57
C ALA A 68 -15.65 5.16 -1.97
N VAL A 69 -15.74 4.68 -0.73
CA VAL A 69 -17.01 4.57 0.01
C VAL A 69 -17.64 5.95 0.23
N MET A 70 -16.86 6.94 0.68
CA MET A 70 -17.35 8.30 0.91
C MET A 70 -17.90 8.95 -0.37
N ASN A 71 -17.20 8.80 -1.50
CA ASN A 71 -17.66 9.33 -2.78
C ASN A 71 -19.00 8.72 -3.23
N ARG A 72 -19.21 7.42 -2.95
CA ARG A 72 -20.48 6.74 -3.22
C ARG A 72 -21.61 7.20 -2.30
N LEU A 73 -21.30 7.72 -1.10
CA LEU A 73 -22.26 8.33 -0.18
C LEU A 73 -22.59 9.79 -0.53
N GLY A 74 -22.03 10.33 -1.62
CA GLY A 74 -22.28 11.70 -2.08
C GLY A 74 -21.30 12.73 -1.54
N TYR A 75 -20.29 12.32 -0.76
CA TYR A 75 -19.22 13.20 -0.32
C TYR A 75 -18.22 13.40 -1.47
N ARG A 76 -18.22 14.59 -2.06
CA ARG A 76 -17.20 14.97 -3.05
C ARG A 76 -15.91 15.31 -2.32
N SER A 77 -14.99 14.35 -2.29
CA SER A 77 -13.64 14.55 -1.79
C SER A 77 -12.74 15.01 -2.94
N SER A 78 -11.99 16.11 -2.74
CA SER A 78 -10.92 16.52 -3.65
C SER A 78 -9.70 15.61 -3.61
N PHE A 79 -9.66 14.65 -2.68
CA PHE A 79 -8.56 13.69 -2.54
C PHE A 79 -8.66 12.50 -3.49
N LEU A 80 -9.81 12.29 -4.14
CA LEU A 80 -9.91 11.24 -5.15
C LEU A 80 -9.33 11.73 -6.48
N PRO A 81 -8.51 10.89 -7.15
CA PRO A 81 -7.95 11.23 -8.45
C PRO A 81 -9.09 11.49 -9.44
N SER A 82 -9.10 12.71 -9.95
CA SER A 82 -10.16 13.21 -10.84
C SER A 82 -9.66 13.32 -12.28
N LYS A 83 -8.35 13.53 -12.45
CA LYS A 83 -7.66 13.59 -13.72
C LYS A 83 -6.88 12.31 -13.96
N SER A 84 -6.59 12.04 -15.24
CA SER A 84 -5.74 10.91 -15.63
C SER A 84 -4.34 10.97 -15.00
N SER A 85 -3.77 12.18 -14.84
CA SER A 85 -2.49 12.40 -14.14
C SER A 85 -2.52 11.89 -12.71
N ASP A 86 -3.57 12.22 -11.97
CA ASP A 86 -3.71 11.85 -10.56
C ASP A 86 -3.77 10.31 -10.39
N TRP A 87 -4.33 9.61 -11.37
CA TRP A 87 -4.35 8.14 -11.40
C TRP A 87 -2.97 7.54 -11.68
N ILE A 88 -2.16 8.20 -12.52
CA ILE A 88 -0.78 7.77 -12.78
C ILE A 88 0.08 7.98 -11.52
N ASP A 89 -0.09 9.11 -10.83
CA ASP A 89 0.62 9.41 -9.60
C ASP A 89 0.28 8.42 -8.48
N LEU A 90 -1.02 8.10 -8.32
CA LEU A 90 -1.46 7.07 -7.41
C LEU A 90 -0.90 5.68 -7.77
N SER A 91 -0.87 5.34 -9.06
CA SER A 91 -0.33 4.07 -9.54
C SER A 91 1.17 3.97 -9.28
N ALA A 92 1.92 5.03 -9.55
CA ALA A 92 3.35 5.11 -9.28
C ALA A 92 3.63 4.96 -7.78
N PHE A 93 2.84 5.62 -6.93
CA PHE A 93 2.94 5.46 -5.48
C PHE A 93 2.68 4.02 -5.02
N LEU A 94 1.64 3.36 -5.55
CA LEU A 94 1.37 1.95 -5.24
C LEU A 94 2.47 1.01 -5.74
N ILE A 95 3.02 1.25 -6.93
CA ILE A 95 4.17 0.50 -7.47
C ILE A 95 5.38 0.67 -6.55
N MET A 96 5.66 1.90 -6.10
CA MET A 96 6.73 2.18 -5.14
C MET A 96 6.50 1.44 -3.82
N ALA A 97 5.27 1.48 -3.31
CA ALA A 97 4.94 0.85 -2.03
C ALA A 97 5.09 -0.68 -2.08
N ILE A 98 4.53 -1.31 -3.11
CA ILE A 98 4.57 -2.75 -3.30
C ILE A 98 5.99 -3.24 -3.64
N SER A 99 6.73 -2.52 -4.49
CA SER A 99 8.12 -2.85 -4.79
C SER A 99 9.02 -2.71 -3.56
N GLY A 100 8.74 -1.72 -2.71
CA GLY A 100 9.26 -1.57 -1.35
C GLY A 100 9.23 -2.87 -0.54
N LEU A 101 8.07 -3.53 -0.54
CA LEU A 101 7.86 -4.81 0.12
C LEU A 101 8.55 -5.97 -0.61
N LEU A 102 8.44 -6.02 -1.93
CA LEU A 102 8.97 -7.11 -2.74
C LEU A 102 10.50 -7.19 -2.74
N MET A 103 11.20 -6.08 -2.49
CA MET A 103 12.67 -6.06 -2.42
C MET A 103 13.25 -7.03 -1.39
N TRP A 104 12.48 -7.39 -0.36
CA TRP A 104 12.88 -8.42 0.60
C TRP A 104 13.07 -9.80 -0.06
N PHE A 105 12.15 -10.15 -0.97
CA PHE A 105 12.11 -11.46 -1.62
C PHE A 105 12.88 -11.45 -2.94
N TYR A 106 12.80 -10.34 -3.66
CA TYR A 106 13.30 -10.20 -5.02
C TYR A 106 14.04 -8.87 -5.15
N PRO A 107 15.38 -8.85 -5.05
CA PRO A 107 16.18 -7.63 -5.15
C PRO A 107 15.94 -6.83 -6.44
N ILE A 108 15.53 -7.50 -7.53
CA ILE A 108 15.18 -6.84 -8.80
C ILE A 108 13.99 -5.85 -8.67
N ALA A 109 13.16 -5.99 -7.64
CA ALA A 109 12.09 -5.05 -7.33
C ALA A 109 12.60 -3.63 -7.06
N PHE A 110 13.88 -3.48 -6.72
CA PHE A 110 14.53 -2.17 -6.55
C PHE A 110 14.46 -1.29 -7.80
N LEU A 111 14.47 -1.88 -9.00
CA LEU A 111 14.35 -1.11 -10.24
C LEU A 111 12.97 -0.45 -10.37
N PHE A 112 11.92 -1.18 -10.01
CA PHE A 112 10.56 -0.63 -10.00
C PHE A 112 10.42 0.45 -8.93
N PHE A 113 10.98 0.20 -7.74
CA PHE A 113 11.01 1.17 -6.65
C PHE A 113 11.65 2.49 -7.07
N LEU A 114 12.87 2.43 -7.61
CA LEU A 114 13.57 3.60 -8.11
C LEU A 114 12.81 4.29 -9.25
N GLY A 115 12.34 3.53 -10.24
CA GLY A 115 11.61 4.08 -11.38
C GLY A 115 10.36 4.85 -10.94
N SER A 116 9.56 4.26 -10.05
CA SER A 116 8.38 4.93 -9.48
C SER A 116 8.74 6.11 -8.58
N GLY A 117 9.79 6.00 -7.77
CA GLY A 117 10.23 7.08 -6.88
C GLY A 117 10.72 8.30 -7.67
N ILE A 118 11.54 8.07 -8.70
CA ILE A 118 11.99 9.13 -9.61
C ILE A 118 10.79 9.76 -10.31
N TYR A 119 9.85 8.96 -10.81
CA TYR A 119 8.63 9.50 -11.43
C TYR A 119 7.87 10.42 -10.47
N ILE A 120 7.65 10.00 -9.21
CA ILE A 120 6.91 10.80 -8.22
C ILE A 120 7.62 12.12 -7.93
N VAL A 121 8.95 12.09 -7.75
CA VAL A 121 9.75 13.31 -7.53
C VAL A 121 9.63 14.25 -8.74
N LEU A 122 9.73 13.71 -9.96
CA LEU A 122 9.59 14.53 -11.17
C LEU A 122 8.17 15.06 -11.39
N ALA A 123 7.16 14.30 -10.97
CA ALA A 123 5.76 14.72 -11.04
C ALA A 123 5.47 15.87 -10.05
N ASP A 124 6.08 15.84 -8.85
CA ASP A 124 5.97 16.90 -7.85
C ASP A 124 6.66 18.21 -8.28
N MET A 125 7.68 18.12 -9.15
CA MET A 125 8.38 19.29 -9.70
C MET A 125 7.65 19.98 -10.87
N ARG A 126 6.49 19.48 -11.31
CA ARG A 126 5.69 20.07 -12.40
C ARG A 126 4.61 21.03 -11.90
#